data_AF-A0A812NQA6-F1
#
_entry.id   AF-A0A812NQA6-F1
#
_cell.length_a   1.000
_cell.length_b   1.000
_cell.length_c   1.000
_cell.angle_alpha   90.00
_cell.angle_beta   90.00
_cell.angle_gamma   90.00
#
_symmetry.space_group_name_H-M   'P 1'
#
loop_
_entity.id
_entity.type
_entity.pdbx_description
1 polymer ?
#
loop_
_entity_poly.entity_id
_entity_poly.type
_entity_poly.pdbx_seq_one_letter_code
_entity_poly.pdbx_strand_id
1 'polypeptide(L)'
;MDAGTPVGALLVLEGLEEQLRPLGEDVEPMDFNGAQAQLVENGGELGLLVVTFTGYFLQVPASACRWLPSDALEGYDLVLGPSSDPEGLAQQMPSLLLERGFVTTHVILPARGRAGILSAVKQLEDCFYRLPIEFELGYLGRGPARSDKVAMLEGLEAGSLAESSGLLAQEHSVSEHLRLLKHRLQEPLGIQLSSRTNLLLRLSGAAPAAEAPRAPAPREAEAFLALMGRRRLCLLRFLGPSTGKIRLIPREADYPEVSMVACLDLQVLFLTQLYDFQFEPDGECLVLQSFLLEEPLQMVFQKAEMQPARRAARRSRRASQSQVLVKGMSSRDPCEADLHEKLWTALRHGGCDGFLEIPKTRFDIDQYIDYEDQQRAMASFKSYCRHQGHIEGIEIFDAAFFNIPDQEVRGMDPEQRIFMETGWLAMSDAGYEREKVRIESAHIGVFVGISGSDWRDVCKAPSANGVPETFIARPGFG
;
A
#
# COMPACT_ATOMS: atom_id res chain seq x y z
N MET A 1 -42.26 -10.74 16.78
CA MET A 1 -41.82 -9.33 16.66
C MET A 1 -42.99 -8.43 16.32
N ASP A 2 -42.92 -7.15 16.67
CA ASP A 2 -43.90 -6.14 16.27
C ASP A 2 -43.72 -5.74 14.78
N ALA A 3 -44.78 -5.22 14.16
CA ALA A 3 -44.81 -4.79 12.76
C ALA A 3 -43.85 -3.63 12.40
N GLY A 4 -43.03 -3.15 13.34
CA GLY A 4 -42.13 -2.00 13.21
C GLY A 4 -40.64 -2.33 13.12
N THR A 5 -40.24 -3.60 13.01
CA THR A 5 -38.81 -3.95 12.83
C THR A 5 -38.28 -3.35 11.52
N PRO A 6 -37.20 -2.55 11.55
CA PRO A 6 -36.69 -1.90 10.35
C PRO A 6 -36.06 -2.91 9.39
N VAL A 7 -36.24 -2.69 8.09
CA VAL A 7 -35.51 -3.39 7.04
C VAL A 7 -34.00 -3.26 7.29
N GLY A 8 -33.25 -4.36 7.12
CA GLY A 8 -31.83 -4.44 7.44
C GLY A 8 -31.52 -4.94 8.86
N ALA A 9 -32.52 -5.06 9.73
CA ALA A 9 -32.33 -5.60 11.08
C ALA A 9 -31.84 -7.05 11.05
N LEU A 10 -30.95 -7.39 11.99
CA LEU A 10 -30.44 -8.74 12.18
C LEU A 10 -31.38 -9.53 13.09
N LEU A 11 -31.56 -10.80 12.75
CA LEU A 11 -32.56 -11.69 13.33
C LEU A 11 -31.97 -13.08 13.59
N VAL A 12 -32.58 -13.82 14.51
CA VAL A 12 -32.42 -15.28 14.66
C VAL A 12 -33.77 -15.94 14.36
N LEU A 13 -33.74 -17.00 13.55
CA LEU A 13 -34.91 -17.79 13.22
C LEU A 13 -35.15 -18.86 14.28
N GLU A 14 -36.34 -18.93 14.87
CA GLU A 14 -36.71 -19.89 15.91
C GLU A 14 -38.17 -20.29 15.79
N GLY A 15 -38.52 -21.52 16.16
CA GLY A 15 -39.91 -21.98 16.16
C GLY A 15 -40.48 -22.21 14.75
N LEU A 16 -39.62 -22.54 13.78
CA LEU A 16 -40.07 -23.04 12.48
C LEU A 16 -40.55 -24.48 12.65
N GLU A 17 -41.84 -24.72 12.38
CA GLU A 17 -42.50 -26.03 12.59
C GLU A 17 -42.13 -27.05 11.51
N GLU A 18 -41.75 -26.59 10.32
CA GLU A 18 -41.39 -27.43 9.17
C GLU A 18 -40.05 -27.00 8.58
N GLN A 19 -39.40 -27.93 7.88
CA GLN A 19 -38.24 -27.60 7.05
C GLN A 19 -38.67 -26.70 5.90
N LEU A 20 -37.92 -25.63 5.67
CA LEU A 20 -38.24 -24.65 4.63
C LEU A 20 -37.39 -24.91 3.39
N ARG A 21 -38.00 -24.71 2.22
CA ARG A 21 -37.26 -24.66 0.95
C ARG A 21 -36.82 -23.21 0.70
N PRO A 22 -35.52 -22.95 0.46
CA PRO A 22 -35.05 -21.63 0.08
C PRO A 22 -35.67 -21.13 -1.22
N LEU A 23 -35.97 -19.83 -1.30
CA LEU A 23 -36.55 -19.20 -2.48
C LEU A 23 -35.53 -19.14 -3.62
N GLY A 24 -35.94 -19.60 -4.81
CA GLY A 24 -35.13 -19.51 -6.02
C GLY A 24 -33.96 -20.50 -6.10
N GLU A 25 -33.91 -21.48 -5.19
CA GLU A 25 -32.89 -22.52 -5.12
C GLU A 25 -33.53 -23.91 -5.28
N ASP A 26 -32.95 -24.77 -6.10
CA ASP A 26 -33.36 -26.16 -6.28
C ASP A 26 -32.69 -27.07 -5.24
N VAL A 27 -32.96 -26.83 -3.96
CA VAL A 27 -32.46 -27.64 -2.83
C VAL A 27 -33.60 -28.26 -2.03
N GLU A 28 -33.30 -29.39 -1.39
CA GLU A 28 -34.23 -30.02 -0.45
C GLU A 28 -34.56 -29.08 0.72
N PRO A 29 -35.76 -29.19 1.33
CA PRO A 29 -36.09 -28.44 2.53
C PRO A 29 -35.05 -28.67 3.63
N MET A 30 -34.65 -27.60 4.30
CA MET A 30 -33.64 -27.62 5.36
C MET A 30 -34.23 -27.05 6.65
N ASP A 31 -33.68 -27.45 7.79
CA ASP A 31 -33.99 -26.83 9.06
C ASP A 31 -33.17 -25.53 9.21
N PHE A 32 -33.87 -24.44 9.50
CA PHE A 32 -33.29 -23.11 9.71
C PHE A 32 -33.47 -22.60 11.14
N ASN A 33 -33.95 -23.43 12.07
CA ASN A 33 -33.99 -23.06 13.48
C ASN A 33 -32.57 -22.78 14.02
N GLY A 34 -32.40 -21.65 14.69
CA GLY A 34 -31.12 -21.12 15.16
C GLY A 34 -30.32 -20.35 14.11
N ALA A 35 -30.77 -20.28 12.85
CA ALA A 35 -30.05 -19.55 11.81
C ALA A 35 -30.12 -18.04 12.02
N GLN A 36 -28.97 -17.37 11.91
CA GLN A 36 -28.90 -15.91 11.87
C GLN A 36 -29.27 -15.41 10.46
N ALA A 37 -30.02 -14.31 10.41
CA ALA A 37 -30.56 -13.76 9.17
C ALA A 37 -30.63 -12.22 9.21
N GLN A 38 -30.76 -11.59 8.05
CA GLN A 38 -31.09 -10.18 7.89
C GLN A 38 -32.49 -10.04 7.30
N LEU A 39 -33.28 -9.11 7.84
CA LEU A 39 -34.57 -8.72 7.28
C LEU A 39 -34.37 -7.96 5.97
N VAL A 40 -34.90 -8.50 4.88
CA VAL A 40 -34.80 -7.89 3.54
C VAL A 40 -36.01 -7.02 3.26
N GLU A 41 -37.21 -7.54 3.52
CA GLU A 41 -38.48 -6.87 3.25
C GLU A 41 -39.56 -7.35 4.23
N ASN A 42 -40.48 -6.46 4.58
CA ASN A 42 -41.66 -6.78 5.37
C ASN A 42 -42.87 -6.95 4.44
N GLY A 43 -43.25 -8.19 4.15
CA GLY A 43 -44.38 -8.54 3.28
C GLY A 43 -45.75 -8.51 3.96
N GLY A 44 -45.86 -8.01 5.19
CA GLY A 44 -47.12 -7.93 5.92
C GLY A 44 -47.75 -9.31 6.16
N GLU A 45 -48.94 -9.55 5.60
CA GLU A 45 -49.67 -10.82 5.73
C GLU A 45 -48.95 -12.01 5.07
N LEU A 46 -48.07 -11.76 4.09
CA LEU A 46 -47.27 -12.79 3.42
C LEU A 46 -46.04 -13.22 4.25
N GLY A 47 -45.80 -12.61 5.41
CA GLY A 47 -44.62 -12.85 6.24
C GLY A 47 -43.43 -11.96 5.87
N LEU A 48 -42.31 -12.20 6.55
CA LEU A 48 -41.06 -11.47 6.39
C LEU A 48 -40.16 -12.19 5.37
N LEU A 49 -39.59 -11.42 4.43
CA LEU A 49 -38.52 -11.91 3.56
C LEU A 49 -37.19 -11.69 4.27
N VAL A 50 -36.48 -12.77 4.54
CA VAL A 50 -35.17 -12.73 5.23
C VAL A 50 -34.12 -13.41 4.36
N VAL A 51 -32.85 -13.01 4.54
CA VAL A 51 -31.70 -13.72 3.99
C VAL A 51 -30.84 -14.23 5.13
N THR A 52 -30.57 -15.54 5.17
CA THR A 52 -29.70 -16.13 6.19
C THR A 52 -28.25 -15.69 5.98
N PHE A 53 -27.43 -15.77 7.02
CA PHE A 53 -25.99 -15.48 6.91
C PHE A 53 -25.27 -16.46 5.97
N THR A 54 -25.86 -17.63 5.73
CA THR A 54 -25.43 -18.62 4.75
C THR A 54 -25.89 -18.33 3.32
N GLY A 55 -26.68 -17.29 3.10
CA GLY A 55 -27.07 -16.80 1.77
C GLY A 55 -28.40 -17.31 1.23
N TYR A 56 -29.26 -17.91 2.06
CA TYR A 56 -30.56 -18.42 1.63
C TYR A 56 -31.67 -17.41 1.89
N PHE A 57 -32.47 -17.15 0.86
CA PHE A 57 -33.68 -16.32 1.00
C PHE A 57 -34.84 -17.18 1.47
N LEU A 58 -35.55 -16.72 2.51
CA LEU A 58 -36.67 -17.43 3.12
C LEU A 58 -37.83 -16.48 3.35
N GLN A 59 -39.04 -17.00 3.19
CA GLN A 59 -40.26 -16.33 3.62
C GLN A 59 -40.73 -16.97 4.92
N VAL A 60 -40.70 -16.20 6.01
CA VAL A 60 -40.93 -16.71 7.37
C VAL A 60 -41.97 -15.86 8.10
N PRO A 61 -42.79 -16.46 8.98
CA PRO A 61 -43.72 -15.68 9.78
C PRO A 61 -42.97 -14.83 10.81
N ALA A 62 -43.51 -13.65 11.14
CA ALA A 62 -42.90 -12.74 12.13
C ALA A 62 -42.85 -13.32 13.56
N SER A 63 -43.62 -14.38 13.84
CA SER A 63 -43.57 -15.15 15.07
C SER A 63 -42.30 -16.00 15.18
N ALA A 64 -41.73 -16.42 14.05
CA ALA A 64 -40.54 -17.27 13.99
C ALA A 64 -39.22 -16.48 13.96
N CYS A 65 -39.27 -15.17 14.17
CA CYS A 65 -38.11 -14.31 14.10
C CYS A 65 -37.92 -13.58 15.43
N ARG A 66 -36.70 -13.65 15.98
CA ARG A 66 -36.26 -12.85 17.13
C ARG A 66 -35.20 -11.84 16.70
N TRP A 67 -35.19 -10.68 17.34
CA TRP A 67 -34.17 -9.66 17.09
C TRP A 67 -32.80 -10.12 17.60
N LEU A 68 -31.77 -9.95 16.76
CA LEU A 68 -30.38 -10.18 17.10
C LEU A 68 -29.69 -8.82 17.25
N PRO A 69 -29.31 -8.43 18.47
CA PRO A 69 -28.56 -7.20 18.66
C PRO A 69 -27.13 -7.35 18.12
N SER A 70 -26.51 -6.24 17.73
CA SER A 70 -25.16 -6.24 17.14
C SER A 70 -24.08 -6.72 18.11
N ASP A 71 -24.27 -6.59 19.42
CA ASP A 71 -23.34 -7.06 20.46
C ASP A 71 -23.40 -8.59 20.69
N ALA A 72 -24.44 -9.26 20.17
CA ALA A 72 -24.56 -10.72 20.18
C ALA A 72 -23.91 -11.38 18.95
N LEU A 73 -23.27 -10.61 18.06
CA LEU A 73 -22.50 -11.15 16.95
C LEU A 73 -21.19 -11.75 17.47
N GLU A 74 -21.00 -13.04 17.21
CA GLU A 74 -19.75 -13.74 17.53
C GLU A 74 -18.85 -13.80 16.31
N GLY A 75 -17.62 -13.28 16.43
CA GLY A 75 -16.58 -13.38 15.39
C GLY A 75 -16.55 -12.25 14.35
N TYR A 76 -17.56 -11.38 14.31
CA TYR A 76 -17.65 -10.26 13.37
C TYR A 76 -18.07 -8.98 14.07
N ASP A 77 -17.50 -7.84 13.67
CA ASP A 77 -17.92 -6.53 14.18
C ASP A 77 -19.19 -6.02 13.48
N LEU A 78 -19.35 -6.32 12.19
CA LEU A 78 -20.41 -5.79 11.33
C LEU A 78 -20.99 -6.87 10.41
N VAL A 79 -22.18 -6.62 9.86
CA VAL A 79 -22.82 -7.45 8.83
C VAL A 79 -23.15 -6.58 7.62
N LEU A 80 -22.73 -7.05 6.44
CA LEU A 80 -22.99 -6.43 5.14
C LEU A 80 -23.87 -7.37 4.30
N GLY A 81 -25.17 -7.26 4.46
CA GLY A 81 -26.15 -7.89 3.57
C GLY A 81 -26.88 -6.91 2.65
N PRO A 82 -27.80 -7.42 1.81
CA PRO A 82 -28.45 -6.67 0.73
C PRO A 82 -29.30 -5.48 1.19
N SER A 83 -29.79 -5.52 2.42
CA SER A 83 -30.64 -4.46 3.00
C SER A 83 -29.95 -3.69 4.12
N SER A 84 -28.62 -3.74 4.20
CA SER A 84 -27.87 -3.02 5.24
C SER A 84 -27.89 -1.52 5.01
N ASP A 85 -27.97 -0.74 6.09
CA ASP A 85 -27.92 0.72 6.04
C ASP A 85 -26.51 1.23 5.65
N PRO A 86 -26.33 1.81 4.45
CA PRO A 86 -25.02 2.27 4.00
C PRO A 86 -24.47 3.43 4.85
N GLU A 87 -25.34 4.30 5.38
CA GLU A 87 -24.90 5.46 6.17
C GLU A 87 -24.39 5.04 7.54
N GLY A 88 -25.11 4.14 8.23
CA GLY A 88 -24.68 3.56 9.49
C GLY A 88 -23.33 2.84 9.37
N LEU A 89 -23.17 2.01 8.32
CA LEU A 89 -21.91 1.32 8.04
C LEU A 89 -20.76 2.29 7.74
N ALA A 90 -21.02 3.37 7.00
CA ALA A 90 -20.04 4.41 6.70
C ALA A 90 -19.62 5.25 7.93
N GLN A 91 -20.34 5.15 9.05
CA GLN A 91 -19.94 5.75 10.33
C GLN A 91 -19.20 4.76 11.23
N GLN A 92 -19.70 3.53 11.35
CA GLN A 92 -19.16 2.52 12.26
C GLN A 92 -17.81 1.97 11.78
N MET A 93 -17.70 1.65 10.49
CA MET A 93 -16.51 0.98 9.95
C MET A 93 -15.24 1.83 10.04
N PRO A 94 -15.23 3.13 9.65
CA PRO A 94 -14.06 3.99 9.87
C PRO A 94 -13.69 4.16 11.34
N SER A 95 -14.71 4.26 12.22
CA SER A 95 -14.47 4.44 13.66
C SER A 95 -13.74 3.23 14.26
N LEU A 96 -14.18 2.01 13.94
CA LEU A 96 -13.52 0.77 14.35
C LEU A 96 -12.10 0.65 13.76
N LEU A 97 -11.92 1.02 12.50
CA LEU A 97 -10.59 1.02 11.86
C LEU A 97 -9.63 2.00 12.54
N LEU A 98 -10.09 3.19 12.96
CA LEU A 98 -9.26 4.18 13.64
C LEU A 98 -8.95 3.78 15.08
N GLU A 99 -9.91 3.17 15.78
CA GLU A 99 -9.75 2.75 17.18
C GLU A 99 -8.85 1.51 17.31
N ARG A 100 -9.08 0.47 16.50
CA ARG A 100 -8.44 -0.85 16.64
C ARG A 100 -7.40 -1.15 15.58
N GLY A 101 -7.44 -0.43 14.46
CA GLY A 101 -6.60 -0.68 13.28
C GLY A 101 -7.12 -1.74 12.31
N PHE A 102 -8.23 -2.40 12.64
CA PHE A 102 -8.89 -3.39 11.80
C PHE A 102 -10.39 -3.48 12.09
N VAL A 103 -11.13 -4.10 11.18
CA VAL A 103 -12.56 -4.41 11.31
C VAL A 103 -12.88 -5.72 10.60
N THR A 104 -13.72 -6.54 11.23
CA THR A 104 -14.24 -7.77 10.65
C THR A 104 -15.70 -7.60 10.25
N THR A 105 -16.08 -8.15 9.11
CA THR A 105 -17.42 -8.00 8.58
C THR A 105 -17.91 -9.28 7.93
N HIS A 106 -19.10 -9.73 8.29
CA HIS A 106 -19.76 -10.85 7.60
C HIS A 106 -20.50 -10.31 6.37
N VAL A 107 -20.08 -10.69 5.16
CA VAL A 107 -20.72 -10.22 3.92
C VAL A 107 -21.74 -11.24 3.47
N ILE A 108 -23.04 -10.97 3.54
CA ILE A 108 -24.05 -11.95 3.12
C ILE A 108 -24.04 -12.07 1.59
N LEU A 109 -23.45 -13.15 1.09
CA LEU A 109 -23.52 -13.53 -0.32
C LEU A 109 -24.65 -14.54 -0.54
N PRO A 110 -25.49 -14.38 -1.58
CA PRO A 110 -26.46 -15.40 -1.97
C PRO A 110 -25.79 -16.75 -2.25
N ALA A 111 -26.39 -17.85 -1.79
CA ALA A 111 -25.80 -19.19 -1.88
C ALA A 111 -25.49 -19.61 -3.33
N ARG A 112 -26.44 -19.44 -4.26
CA ARG A 112 -26.22 -19.62 -5.71
C ARG A 112 -25.13 -18.72 -6.28
N GLY A 113 -25.05 -17.47 -5.81
CA GLY A 113 -24.01 -16.52 -6.22
C GLY A 113 -22.61 -17.02 -5.83
N ARG A 114 -22.47 -17.52 -4.60
CA ARG A 114 -21.22 -18.11 -4.10
C ARG A 114 -20.81 -19.35 -4.90
N ALA A 115 -21.76 -20.26 -5.14
CA ALA A 115 -21.53 -21.46 -5.95
C ALA A 115 -21.09 -21.10 -7.39
N GLY A 116 -21.72 -20.09 -7.99
CA GLY A 116 -21.35 -19.56 -9.31
C GLY A 116 -19.93 -18.99 -9.34
N ILE A 117 -19.52 -18.24 -8.31
CA ILE A 117 -18.16 -17.72 -8.17
C ILE A 117 -17.14 -18.86 -8.12
N LEU A 118 -17.36 -19.86 -7.25
CA LEU A 118 -16.43 -21.00 -7.12
C LEU A 118 -16.36 -21.82 -8.41
N SER A 119 -17.48 -21.98 -9.13
CA SER A 119 -17.50 -22.63 -10.44
C SER A 119 -16.72 -21.85 -11.49
N ALA A 120 -16.87 -20.53 -11.53
CA ALA A 120 -16.13 -19.67 -12.45
C ALA A 120 -14.62 -19.72 -12.17
N VAL A 121 -14.21 -19.67 -10.90
CA VAL A 121 -12.79 -19.76 -10.53
C VAL A 121 -12.16 -21.09 -10.97
N LYS A 122 -12.90 -22.20 -10.91
CA LYS A 122 -12.42 -23.49 -11.44
C LYS A 122 -12.19 -23.48 -12.95
N GLN A 123 -13.01 -22.75 -13.71
CA GLN A 123 -12.81 -22.60 -15.16
C GLN A 123 -11.60 -21.71 -15.50
N LEU A 124 -11.14 -20.91 -14.55
CA LEU A 124 -10.03 -19.98 -14.68
C LEU A 124 -8.71 -20.54 -14.14
N GLU A 125 -8.62 -21.83 -13.83
CA GLU A 125 -7.44 -22.43 -13.19
C GLU A 125 -6.14 -22.17 -13.98
N ASP A 126 -6.21 -22.15 -15.31
CA ASP A 126 -5.08 -21.87 -16.21
C ASP A 126 -4.58 -20.41 -16.14
N CYS A 127 -5.38 -19.49 -15.61
CA CYS A 127 -4.99 -18.09 -15.43
C CYS A 127 -4.22 -17.84 -14.12
N PHE A 128 -4.16 -18.84 -13.23
CA PHE A 128 -3.47 -18.72 -11.94
C PHE A 128 -1.97 -18.99 -12.09
N TYR A 129 -1.16 -18.10 -11.53
CA TYR A 129 0.31 -18.18 -11.55
C TYR A 129 0.89 -18.01 -10.15
N ARG A 130 2.17 -18.32 -9.99
CA ARG A 130 2.89 -18.10 -8.73
C ARG A 130 3.57 -16.73 -8.73
N LEU A 131 3.41 -15.97 -7.64
CA LEU A 131 4.10 -14.71 -7.47
C LEU A 131 5.62 -14.91 -7.42
N PRO A 132 6.42 -13.93 -7.88
CA PRO A 132 7.83 -13.84 -7.53
C PRO A 132 8.02 -13.89 -6.02
N ILE A 133 9.06 -14.59 -5.57
CA ILE A 133 9.30 -14.84 -4.13
C ILE A 133 9.44 -13.53 -3.33
N GLU A 134 10.01 -12.51 -3.95
CA GLU A 134 10.17 -11.16 -3.42
C GLU A 134 8.82 -10.45 -3.21
N PHE A 135 7.78 -10.83 -3.96
CA PHE A 135 6.45 -10.22 -3.89
C PHE A 135 5.51 -10.94 -2.93
N GLU A 136 5.80 -12.20 -2.63
CA GLU A 136 4.94 -13.04 -1.79
C GLU A 136 4.68 -12.39 -0.43
N LEU A 137 5.70 -11.85 0.25
CA LEU A 137 5.52 -11.20 1.56
C LEU A 137 4.54 -10.02 1.49
N GLY A 138 4.65 -9.20 0.44
CA GLY A 138 3.82 -8.02 0.24
C GLY A 138 2.35 -8.37 0.02
N TYR A 139 2.08 -9.34 -0.86
CA TYR A 139 0.71 -9.73 -1.21
C TYR A 139 0.11 -10.72 -0.22
N LEU A 140 0.83 -11.77 0.16
CA LEU A 140 0.24 -12.92 0.84
C LEU A 140 0.41 -12.88 2.38
N GLY A 141 1.11 -11.87 2.95
CA GLY A 141 1.32 -11.69 4.40
C GLY A 141 2.65 -12.23 4.97
N ARG A 142 2.70 -12.83 6.17
CA ARG A 142 3.80 -13.64 6.72
C ARG A 142 3.47 -15.14 6.74
N GLY A 143 4.49 -16.00 6.76
CA GLY A 143 4.32 -17.46 6.86
C GLY A 143 5.37 -18.24 6.06
N PRO A 144 5.52 -19.55 6.32
CA PRO A 144 6.45 -20.41 5.58
C PRO A 144 6.05 -20.56 4.10
N ALA A 145 6.99 -21.05 3.27
CA ALA A 145 6.91 -21.21 1.81
C ALA A 145 5.49 -21.26 1.22
N ARG A 146 5.11 -20.21 0.49
CA ARG A 146 3.73 -19.99 0.05
C ARG A 146 3.48 -20.70 -1.26
N SER A 147 2.54 -21.64 -1.27
CA SER A 147 2.12 -22.35 -2.48
C SER A 147 0.91 -21.70 -3.14
N ASP A 148 0.44 -20.56 -2.63
CA ASP A 148 -0.70 -19.83 -3.15
C ASP A 148 -0.50 -19.49 -4.62
N LYS A 149 -1.52 -19.82 -5.42
CA LYS A 149 -1.61 -19.32 -6.79
C LYS A 149 -2.48 -18.08 -6.79
N VAL A 150 -2.15 -17.13 -7.66
CA VAL A 150 -2.91 -15.89 -7.79
C VAL A 150 -3.32 -15.62 -9.24
N ALA A 151 -4.43 -14.91 -9.41
CA ALA A 151 -4.90 -14.40 -10.70
C ALA A 151 -5.45 -12.99 -10.53
N MET A 152 -5.25 -12.13 -11.53
CA MET A 152 -5.79 -10.77 -11.54
C MET A 152 -7.09 -10.75 -12.32
N LEU A 153 -8.16 -10.20 -11.74
CA LEU A 153 -9.49 -10.22 -12.37
C LEU A 153 -9.55 -9.47 -13.71
N GLU A 154 -8.85 -8.34 -13.85
CA GLU A 154 -8.83 -7.52 -15.08
C GLU A 154 -8.17 -8.22 -16.29
N GLY A 155 -7.28 -9.18 -16.04
CA GLY A 155 -6.56 -9.91 -17.09
C GLY A 155 -7.34 -11.08 -17.70
N LEU A 156 -8.54 -11.35 -17.20
CA LEU A 156 -9.38 -12.45 -17.68
C LEU A 156 -10.16 -12.01 -18.92
N GLU A 157 -10.12 -12.78 -20.00
CA GLU A 157 -10.78 -12.39 -21.25
C GLU A 157 -12.29 -12.20 -21.04
N ALA A 158 -12.86 -11.15 -21.65
CA ALA A 158 -14.27 -10.77 -21.51
C ALA A 158 -15.27 -11.90 -21.85
N GLY A 159 -14.86 -12.90 -22.65
CA GLY A 159 -15.63 -14.11 -22.94
C GLY A 159 -15.75 -15.08 -21.75
N SER A 160 -14.71 -15.17 -20.92
CA SER A 160 -14.71 -15.97 -19.67
C SER A 160 -15.44 -15.24 -18.53
N LEU A 161 -15.36 -13.90 -18.50
CA LEU A 161 -15.99 -13.07 -17.48
C LEU A 161 -17.51 -12.94 -17.64
N ALA A 162 -18.04 -13.06 -18.87
CA ALA A 162 -19.47 -12.97 -19.17
C ALA A 162 -20.31 -14.07 -18.46
N GLU A 163 -19.71 -15.21 -18.14
CA GLU A 163 -20.34 -16.28 -17.32
C GLU A 163 -20.16 -16.02 -15.79
N SER A 164 -19.26 -15.12 -15.40
CA SER A 164 -18.86 -14.87 -14.00
C SER A 164 -19.50 -13.63 -13.36
N SER A 165 -20.79 -13.40 -13.60
CA SER A 165 -21.55 -12.27 -13.00
C SER A 165 -21.30 -12.07 -11.50
N GLY A 166 -21.06 -13.15 -10.75
CA GLY A 166 -20.73 -13.11 -9.33
C GLY A 166 -19.38 -12.46 -8.99
N LEU A 167 -18.30 -12.75 -9.74
CA LEU A 167 -16.96 -12.16 -9.47
C LEU A 167 -16.95 -10.67 -9.79
N LEU A 168 -17.58 -10.27 -10.89
CA LEU A 168 -17.76 -8.85 -11.23
C LEU A 168 -18.62 -8.14 -10.19
N ALA A 169 -19.67 -8.78 -9.67
CA ALA A 169 -20.44 -8.23 -8.55
C ALA A 169 -19.59 -8.04 -7.29
N GLN A 170 -18.62 -8.92 -7.02
CA GLN A 170 -17.66 -8.72 -5.92
C GLN A 170 -16.72 -7.54 -6.17
N GLU A 171 -16.19 -7.39 -7.39
CA GLU A 171 -15.35 -6.25 -7.80
C GLU A 171 -16.08 -4.91 -7.59
N HIS A 172 -17.36 -4.86 -7.98
CA HIS A 172 -18.22 -3.70 -7.77
C HIS A 172 -18.48 -3.47 -6.28
N SER A 173 -18.87 -4.51 -5.53
CA SER A 173 -19.13 -4.43 -4.08
C SER A 173 -17.92 -3.90 -3.30
N VAL A 174 -16.72 -4.41 -3.60
CA VAL A 174 -15.48 -3.94 -2.95
C VAL A 174 -15.19 -2.48 -3.31
N SER A 175 -15.45 -2.10 -4.56
CA SER A 175 -15.27 -0.71 -5.01
C SER A 175 -16.20 0.25 -4.29
N GLU A 176 -17.48 -0.11 -4.11
CA GLU A 176 -18.45 0.69 -3.34
C GLU A 176 -18.02 0.85 -1.88
N HIS A 177 -17.67 -0.26 -1.21
CA HIS A 177 -17.27 -0.22 0.20
C HIS A 177 -16.03 0.65 0.44
N LEU A 178 -14.99 0.47 -0.39
CA LEU A 178 -13.76 1.26 -0.24
C LEU A 178 -13.98 2.74 -0.58
N ARG A 179 -14.94 3.07 -1.46
CA ARG A 179 -15.32 4.46 -1.75
C ARG A 179 -15.98 5.14 -0.55
N LEU A 180 -16.87 4.44 0.17
CA LEU A 180 -17.49 4.95 1.39
C LEU A 180 -16.45 5.23 2.48
N LEU A 181 -15.43 4.38 2.59
CA LEU A 181 -14.35 4.54 3.56
C LEU A 181 -13.40 5.70 3.23
N LYS A 182 -13.12 5.92 1.94
CA LYS A 182 -12.18 6.95 1.46
C LYS A 182 -12.44 8.31 2.13
N HIS A 183 -13.67 8.82 2.04
CA HIS A 183 -13.99 10.17 2.50
C HIS A 183 -13.83 10.37 4.02
N ARG A 184 -14.01 9.31 4.81
CA ARG A 184 -14.02 9.39 6.28
C ARG A 184 -12.66 9.07 6.90
N LEU A 185 -11.77 8.41 6.16
CA LEU A 185 -10.45 8.01 6.65
C LEU A 185 -9.34 9.01 6.30
N GLN A 186 -9.50 9.83 5.26
CA GLN A 186 -8.44 10.74 4.79
C GLN A 186 -7.99 11.75 5.85
N GLU A 187 -8.93 12.45 6.49
CA GLU A 187 -8.62 13.48 7.48
C GLU A 187 -8.00 12.88 8.77
N PRO A 188 -8.59 11.85 9.41
CA PRO A 188 -8.02 11.28 10.63
C PRO A 188 -6.66 10.60 10.43
N LEU A 189 -6.41 10.00 9.26
CA LEU A 189 -5.13 9.37 8.96
C LEU A 189 -4.10 10.34 8.36
N GLY A 190 -4.50 11.57 8.02
CA GLY A 190 -3.60 12.57 7.41
C GLY A 190 -3.05 12.16 6.03
N ILE A 191 -3.80 11.33 5.28
CA ILE A 191 -3.37 10.77 3.98
C ILE A 191 -4.38 11.08 2.88
N GLN A 192 -3.90 11.18 1.64
CA GLN A 192 -4.76 11.37 0.47
C GLN A 192 -5.01 10.04 -0.25
N LEU A 193 -6.11 9.36 0.05
CA LEU A 193 -6.46 8.10 -0.59
C LEU A 193 -6.90 8.33 -2.04
N SER A 194 -6.16 7.79 -3.02
CA SER A 194 -6.40 8.09 -4.45
C SER A 194 -7.18 7.00 -5.17
N SER A 195 -6.77 5.74 -4.99
CA SER A 195 -7.13 4.63 -5.87
C SER A 195 -7.08 3.30 -5.12
N ARG A 196 -7.59 2.23 -5.72
CA ARG A 196 -7.43 0.86 -5.22
C ARG A 196 -6.79 -0.05 -6.27
N THR A 197 -6.24 -1.17 -5.84
CA THR A 197 -5.86 -2.25 -6.76
C THR A 197 -7.08 -3.02 -7.21
N ASN A 198 -7.05 -3.61 -8.40
CA ASN A 198 -8.08 -4.58 -8.81
C ASN A 198 -8.13 -5.76 -7.83
N LEU A 199 -9.22 -6.53 -7.86
CA LEU A 199 -9.28 -7.77 -7.09
C LEU A 199 -8.24 -8.77 -7.56
N LEU A 200 -7.38 -9.14 -6.62
CA LEU A 200 -6.48 -10.29 -6.71
C LEU A 200 -7.25 -11.51 -6.20
N LEU A 201 -7.42 -12.50 -7.06
CA LEU A 201 -7.92 -13.82 -6.69
C LEU A 201 -6.75 -14.62 -6.15
N ARG A 202 -6.88 -15.18 -4.96
CA ARG A 202 -5.85 -15.99 -4.29
C ARG A 202 -6.44 -17.36 -3.96
N LEU A 203 -5.82 -18.42 -4.49
CA LEU A 203 -6.13 -19.80 -4.13
C LEU A 203 -5.08 -20.30 -3.13
N SER A 204 -5.47 -20.33 -1.87
CA SER A 204 -4.67 -20.79 -0.73
C SER A 204 -4.94 -22.25 -0.43
N GLY A 205 -3.92 -23.00 0.00
CA GLY A 205 -4.08 -24.42 0.40
C GLY A 205 -4.35 -25.39 -0.77
N ALA A 206 -4.44 -24.88 -2.00
CA ALA A 206 -4.48 -25.68 -3.22
C ALA A 206 -3.13 -26.34 -3.51
N ALA A 207 -3.12 -27.36 -4.38
CA ALA A 207 -1.89 -27.95 -4.89
C ALA A 207 -1.00 -26.83 -5.50
N PRO A 208 0.32 -26.81 -5.22
CA PRO A 208 1.20 -25.78 -5.74
C PRO A 208 1.13 -25.71 -7.27
N ALA A 209 1.28 -24.51 -7.83
CA ALA A 209 1.46 -24.37 -9.28
C ALA A 209 2.65 -25.24 -9.73
N ALA A 210 2.54 -25.84 -10.92
CA ALA A 210 3.60 -26.68 -11.48
C ALA A 210 4.91 -25.89 -11.71
N GLU A 211 4.80 -24.57 -11.86
CA GLU A 211 5.92 -23.67 -12.08
C GLU A 211 6.56 -23.16 -10.78
N ALA A 212 7.89 -23.17 -10.76
CA ALA A 212 8.68 -22.55 -9.70
C ALA A 212 8.50 -21.02 -9.71
N PRO A 213 8.60 -20.33 -8.57
CA PRO A 213 8.53 -18.89 -8.53
C PRO A 213 9.68 -18.31 -9.37
N ARG A 214 9.34 -17.38 -10.28
CA ARG A 214 10.32 -16.70 -11.12
C ARG A 214 10.84 -15.43 -10.43
N ALA A 215 12.02 -14.99 -10.82
CA ALA A 215 12.49 -13.65 -10.46
C ALA A 215 11.62 -12.57 -11.14
N PRO A 216 11.38 -11.42 -10.48
CA PRO A 216 10.62 -10.33 -11.06
C PRO A 216 11.47 -9.57 -12.09
N ALA A 217 10.83 -9.09 -13.16
CA ALA A 217 11.49 -8.15 -14.06
C ALA A 217 11.69 -6.78 -13.36
N PRO A 218 12.71 -5.98 -13.73
CA PRO A 218 12.97 -4.70 -13.06
C PRO A 218 11.75 -3.77 -12.94
N ARG A 219 10.96 -3.65 -14.03
CA ARG A 219 9.72 -2.85 -14.03
C ARG A 219 8.65 -3.40 -13.09
N GLU A 220 8.55 -4.72 -12.96
CA GLU A 220 7.60 -5.36 -12.04
C GLU A 220 8.01 -5.11 -10.59
N ALA A 221 9.32 -5.17 -10.30
CA ALA A 221 9.85 -4.88 -8.97
C ALA A 221 9.61 -3.42 -8.58
N GLU A 222 9.85 -2.47 -9.49
CA GLU A 222 9.53 -1.06 -9.30
C GLU A 222 8.03 -0.85 -9.02
N ALA A 223 7.15 -1.48 -9.81
CA ALA A 223 5.71 -1.39 -9.63
C ALA A 223 5.25 -1.98 -8.28
N PHE A 224 5.83 -3.11 -7.89
CA PHE A 224 5.58 -3.73 -6.60
C PHE A 224 5.98 -2.80 -5.45
N LEU A 225 7.21 -2.25 -5.47
CA LEU A 225 7.68 -1.33 -4.43
C LEU A 225 6.81 -0.07 -4.36
N ALA A 226 6.41 0.49 -5.51
CA ALA A 226 5.50 1.63 -5.58
C ALA A 226 4.16 1.36 -4.89
N LEU A 227 3.57 0.19 -5.17
CA LEU A 227 2.31 -0.25 -4.59
C LEU A 227 2.46 -0.48 -3.08
N MET A 228 3.50 -1.20 -2.67
CA MET A 228 3.75 -1.52 -1.26
C MET A 228 4.07 -0.28 -0.41
N GLY A 229 4.67 0.76 -0.98
CA GLY A 229 4.86 2.05 -0.30
C GLY A 229 3.57 2.87 -0.16
N ARG A 230 2.62 2.68 -1.09
CA ARG A 230 1.36 3.44 -1.15
C ARG A 230 0.17 2.77 -0.46
N ARG A 231 0.22 1.46 -0.18
CA ARG A 231 -0.90 0.76 0.47
C ARG A 231 -1.17 1.33 1.86
N ARG A 232 -2.45 1.54 2.18
CA ARG A 232 -2.91 2.08 3.47
C ARG A 232 -3.94 1.17 4.13
N LEU A 233 -4.82 0.56 3.34
CA LEU A 233 -5.73 -0.49 3.79
C LEU A 233 -5.53 -1.74 2.94
N CYS A 234 -5.61 -2.89 3.59
CA CYS A 234 -5.75 -4.19 2.94
C CYS A 234 -7.15 -4.74 3.24
N LEU A 235 -7.83 -5.22 2.21
CA LEU A 235 -9.08 -5.96 2.31
C LEU A 235 -8.81 -7.41 1.92
N LEU A 236 -9.23 -8.34 2.77
CA LEU A 236 -9.27 -9.78 2.52
C LEU A 236 -10.70 -10.27 2.67
N ARG A 237 -11.23 -10.99 1.69
CA ARG A 237 -12.57 -11.61 1.76
C ARG A 237 -12.45 -13.11 1.47
N PHE A 238 -12.91 -13.94 2.40
CA PHE A 238 -12.78 -15.40 2.35
C PHE A 238 -14.07 -16.02 1.80
N LEU A 239 -13.97 -16.77 0.70
CA LEU A 239 -15.12 -17.39 0.03
C LEU A 239 -15.13 -18.92 0.11
N GLY A 240 -14.20 -19.51 0.87
CA GLY A 240 -14.12 -20.96 1.06
C GLY A 240 -13.64 -21.71 -0.19
N PRO A 241 -13.90 -23.03 -0.31
CA PRO A 241 -14.80 -23.83 0.54
C PRO A 241 -14.22 -24.20 1.91
N SER A 242 -12.89 -24.22 2.08
CA SER A 242 -12.25 -24.52 3.36
C SER A 242 -12.10 -23.26 4.21
N THR A 243 -12.01 -23.44 5.53
CA THR A 243 -11.67 -22.37 6.47
C THR A 243 -10.15 -22.23 6.60
N GLY A 244 -9.73 -21.33 7.48
CA GLY A 244 -8.37 -21.30 7.97
C GLY A 244 -8.23 -20.38 9.16
N LYS A 245 -7.00 -20.12 9.58
CA LYS A 245 -6.67 -19.16 10.63
C LYS A 245 -6.02 -17.94 10.02
N ILE A 246 -6.63 -16.77 10.23
CA ILE A 246 -5.98 -15.48 9.94
C ILE A 246 -5.50 -14.84 11.23
N ARG A 247 -4.27 -14.34 11.19
CA ARG A 247 -3.62 -13.60 12.26
C ARG A 247 -3.25 -12.22 11.77
N LEU A 248 -3.66 -11.18 12.47
CA LEU A 248 -3.16 -9.82 12.28
C LEU A 248 -2.00 -9.62 13.25
N ILE A 249 -0.82 -9.41 12.70
CA ILE A 249 0.44 -9.29 13.43
C ILE A 249 0.78 -7.81 13.54
N PRO A 250 0.82 -7.25 14.74
CA PRO A 250 1.07 -5.83 14.93
C PRO A 250 2.50 -5.48 14.49
N ARG A 251 2.66 -4.30 13.89
CA ARG A 251 3.96 -3.74 13.50
C ARG A 251 4.63 -2.98 14.64
N GLU A 252 3.84 -2.53 15.61
CA GLU A 252 4.24 -1.77 16.78
C GLU A 252 3.75 -2.46 18.06
N ALA A 253 4.45 -2.26 19.18
CA ALA A 253 4.16 -2.98 20.42
C ALA A 253 2.83 -2.60 21.09
N ASP A 254 2.27 -1.43 20.74
CA ASP A 254 1.05 -0.89 21.35
C ASP A 254 -0.24 -1.56 20.84
N TYR A 255 -0.14 -2.35 19.77
CA TYR A 255 -1.27 -3.07 19.18
C TYR A 255 -1.18 -4.57 19.48
N PRO A 256 -2.29 -5.23 19.84
CA PRO A 256 -2.28 -6.65 20.15
C PRO A 256 -2.24 -7.53 18.89
N GLU A 257 -1.62 -8.71 18.97
CA GLU A 257 -1.85 -9.74 17.94
C GLU A 257 -3.28 -10.26 18.02
N VAL A 258 -3.96 -10.32 16.87
CA VAL A 258 -5.35 -10.78 16.78
C VAL A 258 -5.43 -12.01 15.91
N SER A 259 -5.98 -13.09 16.45
CA SER A 259 -6.24 -14.33 15.72
C SER A 259 -7.75 -14.54 15.57
N MET A 260 -8.20 -14.90 14.38
CA MET A 260 -9.60 -15.22 14.09
C MET A 260 -9.70 -16.36 13.08
N VAL A 261 -10.85 -17.03 13.08
CA VAL A 261 -11.16 -18.07 12.09
C VAL A 261 -11.59 -17.37 10.80
N ALA A 262 -10.91 -17.68 9.70
CA ALA A 262 -11.28 -17.26 8.36
C ALA A 262 -12.43 -18.13 7.85
N CYS A 263 -13.61 -17.89 8.40
CA CYS A 263 -14.85 -18.55 8.02
C CYS A 263 -15.41 -18.01 6.70
N LEU A 264 -16.40 -18.72 6.18
CA LEU A 264 -17.05 -18.38 4.93
C LEU A 264 -17.67 -16.99 4.98
N ASP A 265 -17.47 -16.21 3.93
CA ASP A 265 -18.00 -14.86 3.76
C ASP A 265 -17.47 -13.81 4.77
N LEU A 266 -16.43 -14.17 5.55
CA LEU A 266 -15.68 -13.21 6.35
C LEU A 266 -14.93 -12.24 5.46
N GLN A 267 -15.04 -10.96 5.79
CA GLN A 267 -14.18 -9.90 5.28
C GLN A 267 -13.39 -9.27 6.43
N VAL A 268 -12.09 -9.08 6.22
CA VAL A 268 -11.19 -8.39 7.14
C VAL A 268 -10.59 -7.19 6.44
N LEU A 269 -10.77 -6.01 7.01
CA LEU A 269 -10.06 -4.79 6.60
C LEU A 269 -9.10 -4.39 7.71
N PHE A 270 -7.88 -4.02 7.36
CA PHE A 270 -6.92 -3.52 8.34
C PHE A 270 -5.98 -2.47 7.75
N LEU A 271 -5.51 -1.57 8.61
CA LEU A 271 -4.52 -0.56 8.29
C LEU A 271 -3.14 -1.21 8.15
N THR A 272 -2.56 -1.14 6.95
CA THR A 272 -1.29 -1.82 6.63
C THR A 272 -0.08 -1.22 7.35
N GLN A 273 -0.23 -0.02 7.91
CA GLN A 273 0.78 0.60 8.76
C GLN A 273 0.80 0.01 10.18
N LEU A 274 -0.35 -0.49 10.66
CA LEU A 274 -0.51 -1.03 12.01
C LEU A 274 -0.33 -2.55 12.04
N TYR A 275 -0.85 -3.24 11.02
CA TYR A 275 -0.84 -4.70 10.97
C TYR A 275 -0.21 -5.23 9.69
N ASP A 276 0.61 -6.27 9.87
CA ASP A 276 0.78 -7.33 8.88
C ASP A 276 -0.27 -8.42 9.11
N PHE A 277 -0.34 -9.39 8.21
CA PHE A 277 -1.22 -10.54 8.40
C PHE A 277 -0.50 -11.85 8.07
N GLN A 278 -1.01 -12.96 8.59
CA GLN A 278 -0.64 -14.33 8.23
C GLN A 278 -1.93 -15.12 8.06
N PHE A 279 -2.03 -15.88 6.97
CA PHE A 279 -3.18 -16.74 6.71
C PHE A 279 -2.71 -18.18 6.51
N GLU A 280 -3.26 -19.08 7.33
CA GLU A 280 -3.00 -20.52 7.31
C GLU A 280 -4.29 -21.25 6.94
N PRO A 281 -4.44 -21.70 5.69
CA PRO A 281 -5.64 -22.39 5.25
C PRO A 281 -5.69 -23.83 5.78
N ASP A 282 -6.88 -24.31 6.16
CA ASP A 282 -7.10 -25.72 6.56
C ASP A 282 -7.23 -26.64 5.32
N GLY A 283 -7.48 -26.05 4.16
CA GLY A 283 -7.63 -26.71 2.86
C GLY A 283 -7.74 -25.67 1.75
N GLU A 284 -8.24 -26.06 0.57
CA GLU A 284 -8.41 -25.12 -0.53
C GLU A 284 -9.40 -24.00 -0.15
N CYS A 285 -8.93 -22.75 -0.23
CA CYS A 285 -9.70 -21.56 0.08
C CYS A 285 -9.43 -20.44 -0.94
N LEU A 286 -10.51 -19.92 -1.52
CA LEU A 286 -10.51 -18.72 -2.34
C LEU A 286 -10.55 -17.48 -1.45
N VAL A 287 -9.57 -16.60 -1.63
CA VAL A 287 -9.47 -15.30 -0.96
C VAL A 287 -9.46 -14.20 -2.02
N LEU A 288 -10.34 -13.22 -1.86
CA LEU A 288 -10.32 -12.00 -2.66
C LEU A 288 -9.54 -10.93 -1.91
N GLN A 289 -8.62 -10.26 -2.60
CA GLN A 289 -7.77 -9.25 -1.98
C GLN A 289 -7.72 -7.96 -2.78
N SER A 290 -7.72 -6.82 -2.08
CA SER A 290 -7.47 -5.51 -2.68
C SER A 290 -6.80 -4.57 -1.67
N PHE A 291 -5.99 -3.64 -2.18
CA PHE A 291 -5.40 -2.57 -1.40
C PHE A 291 -6.03 -1.22 -1.75
N LEU A 292 -6.32 -0.41 -0.74
CA LEU A 292 -6.56 1.03 -0.92
C LEU A 292 -5.23 1.77 -0.80
N LEU A 293 -4.96 2.65 -1.76
CA LEU A 293 -3.66 3.29 -1.97
C LEU A 293 -3.75 4.80 -1.70
N GLU A 294 -2.71 5.34 -1.08
CA GLU A 294 -2.44 6.76 -1.05
C GLU A 294 -2.05 7.27 -2.46
N GLU A 295 -2.27 8.56 -2.69
CA GLU A 295 -1.85 9.27 -3.89
C GLU A 295 -0.35 9.05 -4.14
N PRO A 296 0.05 8.75 -5.39
CA PRO A 296 1.47 8.65 -5.68
C PRO A 296 2.09 10.03 -5.48
N LEU A 297 3.28 10.07 -4.88
CA LEU A 297 4.07 11.30 -4.79
C LEU A 297 4.33 11.82 -6.21
N GLN A 298 3.64 12.90 -6.61
CA GLN A 298 3.88 13.54 -7.89
C GLN A 298 4.96 14.61 -7.73
N MET A 299 6.16 14.28 -8.19
CA MET A 299 7.25 15.22 -8.33
C MET A 299 7.04 16.08 -9.59
N VAL A 300 6.32 17.20 -9.44
CA VAL A 300 6.13 18.17 -10.53
C VAL A 300 7.34 19.10 -10.57
N PHE A 301 8.30 18.76 -11.43
CA PHE A 301 9.40 19.66 -11.74
C PHE A 301 8.87 20.82 -12.60
N GLN A 302 8.53 21.94 -11.97
CA GLN A 302 8.31 23.17 -12.70
C GLN A 302 9.67 23.71 -13.14
N LYS A 303 9.82 23.91 -14.45
CA LYS A 303 10.93 24.69 -14.97
C LYS A 303 10.69 26.12 -14.49
N ALA A 304 11.32 26.50 -13.39
CA ALA A 304 11.33 27.90 -12.99
C ALA A 304 11.96 28.66 -14.16
N GLU A 305 11.16 29.45 -14.88
CA GLU A 305 11.68 30.57 -15.66
C GLU A 305 12.15 31.62 -14.65
N MET A 306 13.21 31.29 -13.91
CA MET A 306 14.06 32.30 -13.32
C MET A 306 14.61 33.06 -14.52
N GLN A 307 14.02 34.23 -14.82
CA GLN A 307 14.79 35.25 -15.50
C GLN A 307 16.04 35.40 -14.64
N PRO A 308 17.24 34.99 -15.13
CA PRO A 308 18.44 35.28 -14.37
C PRO A 308 18.35 36.77 -14.10
N ALA A 309 18.39 37.17 -12.83
CA ALA A 309 18.31 38.57 -12.48
C ALA A 309 19.45 39.25 -13.24
N ARG A 310 19.13 39.81 -14.42
CA ARG A 310 20.02 40.63 -15.22
C ARG A 310 20.09 41.98 -14.52
N ARG A 311 20.53 41.98 -13.26
CA ARG A 311 21.39 43.06 -12.82
C ARG A 311 22.55 42.99 -13.80
N ALA A 312 22.60 43.96 -14.70
CA ALA A 312 23.73 44.13 -15.60
C ALA A 312 24.97 43.95 -14.73
N ALA A 313 25.64 42.80 -14.89
CA ALA A 313 26.90 42.56 -14.23
C ALA A 313 27.78 43.69 -14.74
N ARG A 314 27.98 44.73 -13.92
CA ARG A 314 29.03 45.71 -14.17
C ARG A 314 30.25 44.82 -14.33
N ARG A 315 30.77 44.72 -15.55
CA ARG A 315 32.01 43.98 -15.82
C ARG A 315 32.97 44.47 -14.76
N SER A 316 33.31 43.61 -13.81
CA SER A 316 34.31 43.97 -12.82
C SER A 316 35.53 44.31 -13.64
N ARG A 317 36.06 45.52 -13.43
CA ARG A 317 37.29 45.94 -14.10
C ARG A 317 38.29 44.84 -13.79
N ARG A 318 38.85 44.20 -14.82
CA ARG A 318 39.83 43.12 -14.67
C ARG A 318 40.88 43.66 -13.68
N ALA A 319 40.83 43.17 -12.45
CA ALA A 319 41.66 43.72 -11.39
C ALA A 319 43.10 43.39 -11.81
N SER A 320 43.93 44.43 -11.89
CA SER A 320 45.34 44.29 -12.25
C SER A 320 45.97 43.26 -11.31
N GLN A 321 46.34 42.09 -11.84
CA GLN A 321 47.03 40.99 -11.15
C GLN A 321 46.78 40.90 -9.63
N SER A 322 45.52 40.92 -9.23
CA SER A 322 45.14 40.93 -7.82
C SER A 322 45.11 39.50 -7.32
N GLN A 323 45.80 39.23 -6.21
CA GLN A 323 45.74 37.93 -5.56
C GLN A 323 44.31 37.66 -5.05
N VAL A 324 43.83 36.43 -5.21
CA VAL A 324 42.55 35.97 -4.65
C VAL A 324 42.84 35.35 -3.28
N LEU A 325 42.18 35.84 -2.24
CA LEU A 325 42.32 35.31 -0.88
C LEU A 325 41.18 34.33 -0.58
N VAL A 326 41.53 33.12 -0.18
CA VAL A 326 40.59 32.16 0.42
C VAL A 326 40.42 32.55 1.88
N LYS A 327 39.23 33.05 2.26
CA LYS A 327 38.95 33.56 3.61
C LYS A 327 38.24 32.57 4.53
N GLY A 328 37.60 31.56 3.96
CA GLY A 328 36.97 30.50 4.73
C GLY A 328 36.66 29.31 3.84
N MET A 329 36.50 28.15 4.47
CA MET A 329 36.26 26.88 3.79
C MET A 329 35.39 25.95 4.63
N SER A 330 34.65 25.08 3.95
CA SER A 330 33.92 23.99 4.57
C SER A 330 33.82 22.86 3.55
N SER A 331 33.88 21.64 4.05
CA SER A 331 33.72 20.42 3.26
C SER A 331 33.04 19.35 4.09
N ARG A 332 32.36 18.42 3.41
CA ARG A 332 31.90 17.16 3.98
C ARG A 332 32.55 16.06 3.16
N ASP A 333 33.31 15.21 3.81
CA ASP A 333 34.20 14.24 3.20
C ASP A 333 34.02 12.87 3.88
N PRO A 334 34.48 11.77 3.27
CA PRO A 334 34.48 10.46 3.90
C PRO A 334 35.25 10.42 5.24
N CYS A 335 35.03 9.35 6.01
CA CYS A 335 35.55 9.16 7.37
C CYS A 335 34.87 10.07 8.41
N GLU A 336 33.56 10.33 8.27
CA GLU A 336 32.81 11.22 9.17
C GLU A 336 33.40 12.64 9.26
N ALA A 337 34.09 13.07 8.20
CA ALA A 337 34.74 14.37 8.12
C ALA A 337 33.75 15.43 7.64
N ASP A 338 32.82 15.82 8.51
CA ASP A 338 31.82 16.85 8.25
C ASP A 338 32.36 18.31 8.26
N LEU A 339 33.66 18.48 8.47
CA LEU A 339 34.40 19.73 8.46
C LEU A 339 35.84 19.52 7.97
N HIS A 340 36.45 20.56 7.43
CA HIS A 340 37.78 20.49 6.83
C HIS A 340 38.89 20.17 7.86
N GLU A 341 38.74 20.59 9.12
CA GLU A 341 39.64 20.24 10.21
C GLU A 341 39.54 18.75 10.60
N LYS A 342 38.33 18.18 10.50
CA LYS A 342 38.12 16.74 10.70
C LYS A 342 38.77 15.95 9.57
N LEU A 343 38.63 16.41 8.32
CA LEU A 343 39.34 15.80 7.18
C LEU A 343 40.85 15.81 7.42
N TRP A 344 41.42 16.96 7.83
CA TRP A 344 42.85 17.05 8.14
C TRP A 344 43.23 16.05 9.23
N THR A 345 42.43 15.93 10.28
CA THR A 345 42.69 14.99 11.37
C THR A 345 42.63 13.53 10.91
N ALA A 346 41.60 13.17 10.14
CA ALA A 346 41.42 11.83 9.59
C ALA A 346 42.61 11.42 8.71
N LEU A 347 43.06 12.30 7.81
CA LEU A 347 44.17 12.01 6.90
C LEU A 347 45.53 12.07 7.60
N ARG A 348 45.81 13.14 8.35
CA ARG A 348 47.14 13.41 8.92
C ARG A 348 47.43 12.61 10.18
N HIS A 349 46.44 12.46 11.05
CA HIS A 349 46.61 11.82 12.35
C HIS A 349 46.05 10.40 12.37
N GLY A 350 44.92 10.17 11.69
CA GLY A 350 44.27 8.86 11.63
C GLY A 350 44.85 7.93 10.56
N GLY A 351 45.38 8.48 9.46
CA GLY A 351 45.75 7.68 8.29
C GLY A 351 44.56 6.90 7.72
N CYS A 352 43.35 7.46 7.86
CA CYS A 352 42.11 6.76 7.56
C CYS A 352 41.96 6.50 6.05
N ASP A 353 41.51 5.30 5.70
CA ASP A 353 41.00 4.98 4.37
C ASP A 353 39.49 5.26 4.34
N GLY A 354 39.08 6.18 3.48
CA GLY A 354 37.68 6.59 3.34
C GLY A 354 36.87 5.73 2.37
N PHE A 355 37.49 4.75 1.70
CA PHE A 355 36.78 3.86 0.79
C PHE A 355 36.26 2.64 1.53
N LEU A 356 34.96 2.61 1.77
CA LEU A 356 34.27 1.53 2.45
C LEU A 356 33.36 0.79 1.47
N GLU A 357 32.97 -0.42 1.83
CA GLU A 357 32.00 -1.18 1.03
C GLU A 357 30.67 -0.41 0.95
N ILE A 358 30.05 -0.37 -0.24
CA ILE A 358 28.79 0.34 -0.45
C ILE A 358 27.74 -0.22 0.50
N PRO A 359 27.19 0.60 1.42
CA PRO A 359 26.28 0.09 2.42
C PRO A 359 24.93 -0.26 1.81
N LYS A 360 24.27 -1.30 2.36
CA LYS A 360 22.95 -1.76 1.89
C LYS A 360 21.84 -0.71 2.01
N THR A 361 22.06 0.32 2.83
CA THR A 361 21.19 1.50 2.92
C THR A 361 21.20 2.37 1.67
N ARG A 362 22.21 2.23 0.78
CA ARG A 362 22.22 2.84 -0.56
C ARG A 362 21.54 1.92 -1.56
N PHE A 363 22.09 0.71 -1.74
CA PHE A 363 21.53 -0.38 -2.52
C PHE A 363 22.30 -1.68 -2.23
N ASP A 364 21.73 -2.83 -2.58
CA ASP A 364 22.35 -4.14 -2.35
C ASP A 364 23.41 -4.47 -3.41
N ILE A 365 24.67 -4.05 -3.16
CA ILE A 365 25.78 -4.21 -4.11
C ILE A 365 26.05 -5.67 -4.50
N ASP A 366 25.69 -6.63 -3.65
CA ASP A 366 25.86 -8.08 -3.91
C ASP A 366 25.14 -8.53 -5.20
N GLN A 367 24.05 -7.86 -5.58
CA GLN A 367 23.28 -8.17 -6.79
C GLN A 367 23.95 -7.65 -8.07
N TYR A 368 24.81 -6.65 -7.93
CA TYR A 368 25.33 -5.86 -9.05
C TYR A 368 26.84 -6.05 -9.27
N ILE A 369 27.45 -7.08 -8.67
CA ILE A 369 28.90 -7.22 -8.66
C ILE A 369 29.39 -8.44 -9.46
N ASP A 370 30.48 -8.26 -10.21
CA ASP A 370 31.24 -9.32 -10.91
C ASP A 370 32.75 -8.99 -10.83
N TYR A 371 33.51 -9.82 -10.11
CA TYR A 371 34.95 -9.61 -9.83
C TYR A 371 35.88 -10.22 -10.85
N GLU A 372 35.39 -11.14 -11.68
CA GLU A 372 36.29 -12.00 -12.44
C GLU A 372 36.98 -11.23 -13.58
N ASP A 373 36.25 -10.32 -14.22
CA ASP A 373 36.78 -9.50 -15.30
C ASP A 373 35.99 -8.20 -15.48
N GLN A 374 36.70 -7.08 -15.63
CA GLN A 374 36.11 -5.75 -15.79
C GLN A 374 35.26 -5.65 -17.07
N GLN A 375 35.73 -6.21 -18.19
CA GLN A 375 35.02 -6.11 -19.47
C GLN A 375 33.73 -6.93 -19.43
N ARG A 376 33.77 -8.10 -18.80
CA ARG A 376 32.60 -8.95 -18.52
C ARG A 376 31.60 -8.27 -17.61
N ALA A 377 32.04 -7.65 -16.52
CA ALA A 377 31.18 -6.90 -15.60
C ALA A 377 30.42 -5.81 -16.37
N MET A 378 31.16 -5.00 -17.16
CA MET A 378 30.57 -3.95 -18.00
C MET A 378 29.58 -4.50 -19.05
N ALA A 379 29.92 -5.61 -19.72
CA ALA A 379 29.04 -6.24 -20.70
C ALA A 379 27.74 -6.80 -20.09
N SER A 380 27.76 -7.08 -18.78
CA SER A 380 26.63 -7.65 -18.03
C SER A 380 25.90 -6.61 -17.16
N PHE A 381 26.17 -5.31 -17.36
CA PHE A 381 25.62 -4.22 -16.55
C PHE A 381 25.88 -4.37 -15.04
N LYS A 382 27.05 -4.91 -14.68
CA LYS A 382 27.53 -5.07 -13.32
C LYS A 382 28.76 -4.20 -13.06
N SER A 383 28.99 -3.91 -11.78
CA SER A 383 30.21 -3.27 -11.29
C SER A 383 31.30 -4.31 -11.03
N TYR A 384 32.55 -3.91 -11.22
CA TYR A 384 33.74 -4.65 -10.77
C TYR A 384 34.30 -4.09 -9.44
N CYS A 385 33.71 -3.01 -8.92
CA CYS A 385 34.09 -2.37 -7.67
C CYS A 385 32.90 -2.30 -6.70
N ARG A 386 33.11 -2.70 -5.44
CA ARG A 386 32.13 -2.56 -4.35
C ARG A 386 32.44 -1.48 -3.33
N HIS A 387 33.56 -0.77 -3.47
CA HIS A 387 34.01 0.23 -2.49
C HIS A 387 33.78 1.64 -3.02
N GLN A 388 33.33 2.53 -2.16
CA GLN A 388 33.08 3.93 -2.46
C GLN A 388 33.41 4.80 -1.24
N GLY A 389 33.90 6.02 -1.48
CA GLY A 389 33.93 7.06 -0.45
C GLY A 389 32.52 7.58 -0.22
N HIS A 390 32.00 7.42 1.00
CA HIS A 390 30.66 7.89 1.35
C HIS A 390 30.72 9.09 2.29
N ILE A 391 29.75 9.99 2.14
CA ILE A 391 29.45 11.02 3.14
C ILE A 391 28.25 10.54 3.95
N GLU A 392 28.34 10.68 5.26
CA GLU A 392 27.33 10.31 6.23
C GLU A 392 26.21 11.35 6.30
N GLY A 393 24.98 10.89 6.53
CA GLY A 393 23.83 11.78 6.69
C GLY A 393 23.46 12.55 5.42
N ILE A 394 23.68 11.98 4.23
CA ILE A 394 23.33 12.59 2.94
C ILE A 394 21.82 12.90 2.81
N GLU A 395 21.01 12.16 3.58
CA GLU A 395 19.56 12.29 3.66
C GLU A 395 19.10 13.42 4.60
N ILE A 396 19.99 13.91 5.46
CA ILE A 396 19.70 14.90 6.51
C ILE A 396 19.85 16.32 5.94
N PHE A 397 18.92 17.21 6.29
CA PHE A 397 18.96 18.62 5.92
C PHE A 397 18.14 19.48 6.88
N ASP A 398 18.68 20.62 7.32
CA ASP A 398 17.94 21.58 8.16
C ASP A 398 17.01 22.50 7.32
N ALA A 399 15.84 21.96 6.98
CA ALA A 399 14.83 22.64 6.18
C ALA A 399 14.42 24.01 6.75
N ALA A 400 14.23 24.07 8.07
CA ALA A 400 13.79 25.25 8.79
C ALA A 400 14.85 26.36 8.74
N PHE A 401 16.13 26.01 8.90
CA PHE A 401 17.23 26.98 8.80
C PHE A 401 17.24 27.69 7.45
N PHE A 402 17.00 26.96 6.35
CA PHE A 402 16.98 27.49 4.99
C PHE A 402 15.62 28.05 4.56
N ASN A 403 14.60 27.99 5.42
CA ASN A 403 13.24 28.43 5.13
C ASN A 403 12.65 27.73 3.89
N ILE A 404 12.90 26.42 3.79
CA ILE A 404 12.38 25.54 2.74
C ILE A 404 11.32 24.60 3.37
N PRO A 405 10.13 24.46 2.79
CA PRO A 405 9.12 23.51 3.28
C PRO A 405 9.60 22.05 3.21
N ASP A 406 9.26 21.23 4.20
CA ASP A 406 9.65 19.81 4.25
C ASP A 406 9.27 19.02 2.99
N GLN A 407 8.12 19.36 2.39
CA GLN A 407 7.66 18.73 1.15
C GLN A 407 8.60 19.00 -0.03
N GLU A 408 9.21 20.19 -0.09
CA GLU A 408 10.17 20.55 -1.12
C GLU A 408 11.51 19.84 -0.90
N VAL A 409 11.96 19.74 0.37
CA VAL A 409 13.21 19.04 0.74
C VAL A 409 13.23 17.58 0.30
N ARG A 410 12.08 16.88 0.36
CA ARG A 410 11.97 15.49 -0.12
C ARG A 410 12.37 15.35 -1.60
N GLY A 411 12.10 16.38 -2.39
CA GLY A 411 12.41 16.44 -3.82
C GLY A 411 13.76 17.05 -4.15
N MET A 412 14.40 17.74 -3.21
CA MET A 412 15.69 18.39 -3.42
C MET A 412 16.78 17.36 -3.63
N ASP A 413 17.64 17.59 -4.61
CA ASP A 413 18.85 16.79 -4.79
C ASP A 413 19.75 16.87 -3.55
N PRO A 414 20.22 15.74 -2.98
CA PRO A 414 21.17 15.76 -1.87
C PRO A 414 22.42 16.59 -2.17
N GLU A 415 22.88 16.67 -3.43
CA GLU A 415 23.99 17.53 -3.82
C GLU A 415 23.67 19.02 -3.58
N GLN A 416 22.42 19.44 -3.82
CA GLN A 416 21.97 20.80 -3.54
C GLN A 416 21.90 21.07 -2.05
N ARG A 417 21.38 20.11 -1.26
CA ARG A 417 21.28 20.22 0.20
C ARG A 417 22.66 20.38 0.85
N ILE A 418 23.60 19.51 0.47
CA ILE A 418 24.99 19.57 0.94
C ILE A 418 25.64 20.89 0.51
N PHE A 419 25.42 21.33 -0.73
CA PHE A 419 25.96 22.60 -1.21
C PHE A 419 25.45 23.79 -0.39
N MET A 420 24.17 23.80 -0.02
CA MET A 420 23.58 24.87 0.79
C MET A 420 24.19 24.92 2.21
N GLU A 421 24.31 23.77 2.87
CA GLU A 421 24.93 23.67 4.19
C GLU A 421 26.40 24.08 4.17
N THR A 422 27.19 23.46 3.29
CA THR A 422 28.63 23.74 3.17
C THR A 422 28.91 25.17 2.72
N GLY A 423 28.09 25.72 1.83
CA GLY A 423 28.18 27.12 1.42
C GLY A 423 27.95 28.08 2.57
N TRP A 424 26.94 27.82 3.41
CA TRP A 424 26.69 28.61 4.62
C TRP A 424 27.83 28.50 5.64
N LEU A 425 28.33 27.28 5.88
CA LEU A 425 29.44 27.05 6.80
C LEU A 425 30.73 27.73 6.34
N ALA A 426 31.07 27.66 5.05
CA ALA A 426 32.24 28.35 4.51
C ALA A 426 32.15 29.88 4.63
N MET A 427 30.94 30.45 4.44
CA MET A 427 30.71 31.88 4.67
C MET A 427 30.82 32.24 6.17
N SER A 428 30.32 31.38 7.04
CA SER A 428 30.40 31.56 8.50
C SER A 428 31.84 31.50 9.00
N ASP A 429 32.64 30.55 8.49
CA ASP A 429 34.08 30.43 8.76
C ASP A 429 34.85 31.69 8.32
N ALA A 430 34.47 32.27 7.18
CA ALA A 430 35.01 33.55 6.72
C ALA A 430 34.53 34.77 7.53
N GLY A 431 33.68 34.59 8.55
CA GLY A 431 33.15 35.62 9.43
C GLY A 431 31.99 36.43 8.84
N TYR A 432 31.25 35.90 7.86
CA TYR A 432 30.08 36.57 7.31
C TYR A 432 28.82 36.28 8.13
N GLU A 433 28.02 37.33 8.33
CA GLU A 433 26.70 37.23 8.94
C GLU A 433 25.59 37.11 7.88
N ARG A 434 24.51 36.39 8.21
CA ARG A 434 23.40 36.09 7.30
C ARG A 434 22.75 37.35 6.73
N GLU A 435 22.51 38.35 7.57
CA GLU A 435 21.85 39.60 7.16
C GLU A 435 22.73 40.40 6.20
N LYS A 436 24.05 40.40 6.43
CA LYS A 436 24.99 41.07 5.54
C LYS A 436 25.06 40.41 4.16
N VAL A 437 25.14 39.08 4.12
CA VAL A 437 25.11 38.29 2.87
C VAL A 437 23.83 38.56 2.09
N ARG A 438 22.68 38.65 2.78
CA ARG A 438 21.39 38.96 2.17
C ARG A 438 21.37 40.34 1.51
N ILE A 439 21.85 41.38 2.22
CA ILE A 439 21.88 42.77 1.73
C ILE A 439 22.87 42.92 0.56
N GLU A 440 24.04 42.28 0.65
CA GLU A 440 25.13 42.41 -0.32
C GLU A 440 25.11 41.35 -1.43
N SER A 441 24.07 40.50 -1.48
CA SER A 441 23.95 39.33 -2.37
C SER A 441 24.30 39.60 -3.83
N ALA A 442 24.00 40.80 -4.35
CA ALA A 442 24.31 41.18 -5.73
C ALA A 442 25.80 41.43 -6.04
N HIS A 443 26.65 41.44 -5.01
CA HIS A 443 28.10 41.56 -5.13
C HIS A 443 28.82 40.22 -4.89
N ILE A 444 28.08 39.14 -4.60
CA ILE A 444 28.61 37.81 -4.33
C ILE A 444 28.40 36.94 -5.56
N GLY A 445 29.50 36.45 -6.14
CA GLY A 445 29.46 35.46 -7.22
C GLY A 445 29.50 34.05 -6.65
N VAL A 446 28.59 33.19 -7.08
CA VAL A 446 28.55 31.77 -6.71
C VAL A 446 28.92 30.95 -7.94
N PHE A 447 29.95 30.11 -7.80
CA PHE A 447 30.45 29.23 -8.85
C PHE A 447 30.52 27.82 -8.31
N VAL A 448 29.80 26.90 -8.94
CA VAL A 448 29.67 25.51 -8.46
C VAL A 448 30.05 24.55 -9.58
N GLY A 449 30.91 23.59 -9.26
CA GLY A 449 31.14 22.43 -10.10
C GLY A 449 30.17 21.33 -9.71
N ILE A 450 29.22 21.02 -10.58
CA ILE A 450 28.23 19.95 -10.40
C ILE A 450 28.08 19.23 -11.73
N SER A 451 28.15 17.89 -11.72
CA SER A 451 28.15 17.09 -12.95
C SER A 451 27.48 15.74 -12.71
N GLY A 452 26.47 15.44 -13.52
CA GLY A 452 25.63 14.28 -13.27
C GLY A 452 24.73 14.49 -12.05
N SER A 453 23.56 13.87 -12.07
CA SER A 453 22.69 13.70 -10.91
C SER A 453 21.73 12.58 -11.28
N ASP A 454 21.83 11.47 -10.56
CA ASP A 454 20.92 10.34 -10.65
C ASP A 454 19.70 10.54 -9.72
N TRP A 455 19.71 11.58 -8.88
CA TRP A 455 18.61 11.87 -7.97
C TRP A 455 17.28 12.08 -8.70
N ARG A 456 17.31 12.60 -9.92
CA ARG A 456 16.12 12.68 -10.78
C ARG A 456 15.59 11.31 -11.19
N ASP A 457 16.43 10.31 -11.33
CA ASP A 457 16.03 8.94 -11.65
C ASP A 457 15.58 8.18 -10.40
N VAL A 458 16.15 8.50 -9.22
CA VAL A 458 15.70 8.01 -7.91
C VAL A 458 14.35 8.63 -7.48
N CYS A 459 14.15 9.93 -7.75
CA CYS A 459 12.95 10.70 -7.40
C CYS A 459 11.87 10.71 -8.48
N LYS A 460 12.08 10.02 -9.61
CA LYS A 460 10.94 9.61 -10.40
C LYS A 460 10.10 8.78 -9.45
N ALA A 461 8.87 9.24 -9.19
CA ALA A 461 7.82 8.28 -8.93
C ALA A 461 8.02 7.19 -9.99
N PRO A 462 8.09 5.89 -9.61
CA PRO A 462 7.77 4.84 -10.56
C PRO A 462 6.56 5.38 -11.28
N SER A 463 6.70 5.64 -12.58
CA SER A 463 5.60 6.28 -13.28
C SER A 463 4.38 5.43 -12.93
N ALA A 464 3.26 6.05 -12.61
CA ALA A 464 2.01 5.31 -12.49
C ALA A 464 1.67 4.56 -13.81
N ASN A 465 2.54 4.63 -14.83
CA ASN A 465 2.53 3.97 -16.12
C ASN A 465 3.61 2.85 -16.25
N GLY A 466 4.30 2.49 -15.16
CA GLY A 466 5.20 1.34 -15.05
C GLY A 466 4.55 0.14 -14.36
N VAL A 467 3.37 0.36 -13.78
CA VAL A 467 2.39 -0.70 -13.54
C VAL A 467 1.83 -1.03 -14.93
N PRO A 468 1.78 -2.29 -15.39
CA PRO A 468 0.91 -2.58 -16.52
C PRO A 468 -0.49 -2.07 -16.15
N GLU A 469 -1.24 -1.55 -17.13
CA GLU A 469 -2.58 -0.97 -16.91
C GLU A 469 -3.57 -1.93 -16.21
N THR A 470 -3.14 -3.15 -15.93
CA THR A 470 -3.81 -4.31 -15.33
C THR A 470 -3.88 -4.37 -13.79
N PHE A 471 -3.31 -3.44 -13.02
CA PHE A 471 -3.36 -3.48 -11.53
C PHE A 471 -4.06 -2.30 -10.86
N ILE A 472 -4.40 -1.23 -11.59
CA ILE A 472 -5.08 -0.07 -11.04
C ILE A 472 -6.36 0.09 -11.85
N ALA A 473 -7.51 -0.07 -11.20
CA ALA A 473 -8.78 0.37 -11.77
C ALA A 473 -8.62 1.84 -12.18
N ARG A 474 -8.62 2.10 -13.50
CA ARG A 474 -8.30 3.42 -14.08
C ARG A 474 -9.21 4.52 -13.47
N PRO A 475 -8.73 5.77 -13.42
CA PRO A 475 -9.45 6.87 -12.83
C PRO A 475 -10.71 7.18 -13.65
N GLY A 476 -11.85 6.96 -13.02
CA GLY A 476 -13.20 7.22 -13.53
C GLY A 476 -14.14 7.49 -12.35
N PHE A 477 -13.78 8.48 -11.54
CA PHE A 477 -14.74 9.24 -10.73
C PHE A 477 -15.62 10.05 -11.68
N GLY A 478 -16.60 9.40 -12.29
CA GLY A 478 -17.67 10.02 -13.07
C GLY A 478 -19.00 9.70 -12.43
#